data_AF-A0A1H8D582-F1
#
_entry.id   AF-A0A1H8D582-F1
#
_cell.length_a   1.000
_cell.length_b   1.000
_cell.length_c   1.000
_cell.angle_alpha   90.00
_cell.angle_beta   90.00
_cell.angle_gamma   90.00
#
_symmetry.space_group_name_H-M   'P 1'
#
loop_
_entity.id
_entity.type
_entity.pdbx_description
1 polymer ?
#
loop_
_entity_poly.entity_id
_entity_poly.type
_entity_poly.pdbx_seq_one_letter_code
_entity_poly.pdbx_strand_id
1 'polypeptide(L)'
;MLIIYMENMKSLADQLRQELIKPTEKQAKKHRKAEKKFEAAILEAILAFDTSTNKSMVHVRFDERTVRTMNQFKMATSVDVSKLVAFAVKNLLDTQPEIKTIIKHFIQNNDL
;
A
#
# COMPACT_ATOMS: atom_id res chain seq x y z
N MET A 1 -23.84 6.76 63.90
CA MET A 1 -24.34 6.49 62.55
C MET A 1 -23.41 7.15 61.52
N LEU A 2 -22.22 6.58 61.29
CA LEU A 2 -21.29 7.07 60.26
C LEU A 2 -20.23 6.02 59.84
N ILE A 3 -20.27 4.80 60.39
CA ILE A 3 -19.25 3.75 60.12
C ILE A 3 -19.63 2.85 58.91
N ILE A 4 -20.86 2.91 58.41
CA ILE A 4 -21.35 1.97 57.37
C ILE A 4 -21.01 2.45 55.93
N TYR A 5 -20.55 3.69 55.73
CA TYR A 5 -20.41 4.27 54.38
C TYR A 5 -19.00 4.17 53.74
N MET A 6 -18.11 3.32 54.25
CA MET A 6 -16.76 3.12 53.69
C MET A 6 -16.46 1.70 53.17
N GLU A 7 -17.44 0.79 53.12
CA GLU A 7 -17.20 -0.61 52.71
C GLU A 7 -17.28 -0.87 51.19
N ASN A 8 -17.57 0.13 50.34
CA ASN A 8 -17.83 -0.12 48.91
C ASN A 8 -17.01 0.68 47.89
N MET A 9 -15.93 1.35 48.30
CA MET A 9 -14.96 1.91 47.36
C MET A 9 -13.84 0.90 47.08
N LYS A 10 -14.17 -0.19 46.36
CA LYS A 10 -13.12 -1.00 45.72
C LYS A 10 -12.41 -0.10 44.71
N SER A 11 -11.12 0.14 44.93
CA SER A 11 -10.29 1.00 44.10
C SER A 11 -10.22 0.46 42.67
N LEU A 12 -10.15 1.35 41.68
CA LEU A 12 -9.91 1.01 40.27
C LEU A 12 -8.67 0.11 40.10
N ALA A 13 -7.68 0.27 40.99
CA ALA A 13 -6.48 -0.56 41.06
C ALA A 13 -6.78 -2.03 41.42
N ASP A 14 -7.78 -2.28 42.27
CA ASP A 14 -8.19 -3.65 42.63
C ASP A 14 -8.99 -4.32 41.50
N GLN A 15 -9.77 -3.54 40.74
CA GLN A 15 -10.46 -4.02 39.55
C GLN A 15 -9.46 -4.48 38.47
N LEU A 16 -8.39 -3.70 38.24
CA LEU A 16 -7.32 -4.03 37.31
C LEU A 16 -6.58 -5.32 37.71
N ARG A 17 -6.37 -5.55 39.01
CA ARG A 17 -5.76 -6.80 39.52
C ARG A 17 -6.65 -8.00 39.29
N GLN A 18 -7.97 -7.86 39.42
CA GLN A 18 -8.91 -8.97 39.22
C GLN A 18 -9.05 -9.37 37.74
N GLU A 19 -8.96 -8.43 36.80
CA GLU A 19 -8.99 -8.75 35.36
C GLU A 19 -7.74 -9.51 34.89
N LEU A 20 -6.57 -9.25 35.49
CA LEU A 20 -5.31 -9.90 35.13
C LEU A 20 -5.20 -11.37 35.61
N ILE A 21 -6.08 -11.81 36.52
CA ILE A 21 -6.01 -13.16 37.13
C ILE A 21 -6.95 -14.17 36.44
N LYS A 22 -7.85 -13.74 35.55
CA LYS A 22 -8.71 -14.67 34.79
C LYS A 22 -8.08 -14.98 33.43
N PRO A 23 -7.59 -16.22 33.18
CA PRO A 23 -7.25 -16.65 31.83
C PRO A 23 -8.57 -16.85 31.08
N THR A 24 -9.12 -15.78 30.53
CA THR A 24 -10.32 -15.87 29.71
C THR A 24 -9.88 -16.35 28.34
N GLU A 25 -10.14 -17.64 28.09
CA GLU A 25 -10.13 -18.31 26.79
C GLU A 25 -10.78 -17.40 25.75
N LYS A 26 -9.95 -16.66 25.01
CA LYS A 26 -10.40 -15.87 23.88
C LYS A 26 -10.80 -16.84 22.78
N GLN A 27 -12.11 -17.06 22.69
CA GLN A 27 -12.81 -17.58 21.54
C GLN A 27 -12.18 -17.02 20.27
N ALA A 28 -11.45 -17.87 19.57
CA ALA A 28 -10.89 -17.59 18.27
C ALA A 28 -12.05 -17.46 17.26
N LYS A 29 -12.67 -16.29 17.21
CA LYS A 29 -13.45 -15.87 16.04
C LYS A 29 -12.46 -15.81 14.87
N LYS A 30 -12.43 -16.90 14.10
CA LYS A 30 -11.80 -17.01 12.78
C LYS A 30 -12.43 -15.98 11.84
N HIS A 31 -12.02 -14.73 11.96
CA HIS A 31 -12.08 -13.80 10.84
C HIS A 31 -11.11 -14.36 9.80
N ARG A 32 -11.64 -15.09 8.83
CA ARG A 32 -10.93 -15.31 7.56
C ARG A 32 -10.74 -13.94 6.94
N LYS A 33 -9.65 -13.26 7.29
CA LYS A 33 -9.09 -12.22 6.45
C LYS A 33 -8.71 -12.94 5.15
N ALA A 34 -9.53 -12.80 4.12
CA ALA A 34 -9.03 -12.89 2.77
C ALA A 34 -8.06 -11.71 2.64
N GLU A 35 -6.82 -11.93 3.04
CA GLU A 35 -5.80 -10.91 3.10
C GLU A 35 -5.56 -10.37 1.69
N LYS A 36 -5.52 -9.03 1.62
CA LYS A 36 -5.08 -8.08 0.60
C LYS A 36 -3.84 -8.50 -0.25
N LYS A 37 -3.79 -9.73 -0.78
CA LYS A 37 -2.67 -10.22 -1.59
C LYS A 37 -2.47 -9.41 -2.86
N PHE A 38 -3.55 -8.89 -3.44
CA PHE A 38 -3.50 -8.13 -4.67
C PHE A 38 -2.84 -6.75 -4.48
N GLU A 39 -3.12 -6.06 -3.37
CA GLU A 39 -2.48 -4.77 -3.05
C GLU A 39 -0.96 -4.94 -2.85
N ALA A 40 -0.54 -6.08 -2.27
CA ALA A 40 0.87 -6.37 -2.05
C ALA A 40 1.63 -6.66 -3.36
N ALA A 41 1.04 -7.43 -4.28
CA ALA A 41 1.75 -7.90 -5.47
C ALA A 41 2.23 -6.76 -6.40
N ILE A 42 1.40 -5.75 -6.66
CA ILE A 42 1.82 -4.63 -7.51
C ILE A 42 2.83 -3.73 -6.79
N LEU A 43 2.67 -3.54 -5.47
CA LEU A 43 3.61 -2.75 -4.68
C LEU A 43 4.99 -3.43 -4.65
N GLU A 44 5.04 -4.74 -4.45
CA GLU A 44 6.27 -5.54 -4.52
C GLU A 44 6.93 -5.42 -5.90
N ALA A 45 6.15 -5.52 -6.98
CA ALA A 45 6.68 -5.37 -8.34
C ALA A 45 7.28 -3.97 -8.57
N ILE A 46 6.65 -2.91 -8.05
CA ILE A 46 7.16 -1.54 -8.13
C ILE A 46 8.44 -1.39 -7.31
N LEU A 47 8.49 -1.96 -6.09
CA LEU A 47 9.66 -1.88 -5.23
C LEU A 47 10.87 -2.60 -5.84
N ALA A 48 10.64 -3.78 -6.41
CA ALA A 48 11.65 -4.58 -7.11
C ALA A 48 12.09 -3.98 -8.45
N PHE A 49 11.36 -3.01 -9.00
CA PHE A 49 11.71 -2.34 -10.24
C PHE A 49 12.98 -1.51 -10.06
N ASP A 50 14.05 -1.89 -10.77
CA ASP A 50 15.31 -1.16 -10.75
C ASP A 50 15.35 -0.08 -11.84
N THR A 51 15.74 1.13 -11.44
CA THR A 51 15.91 2.30 -12.31
C THR A 51 17.34 2.82 -12.31
N SER A 52 18.28 2.14 -11.63
CA SER A 52 19.67 2.59 -11.46
C SER A 52 20.41 2.81 -12.78
N THR A 53 20.08 2.03 -13.82
CA THR A 53 20.71 2.11 -15.15
C THR A 53 20.00 3.06 -16.12
N ASN A 54 18.86 3.64 -15.72
CA ASN A 54 18.06 4.48 -16.60
C ASN A 54 18.68 5.89 -16.69
N LYS A 55 19.29 6.20 -17.84
CA LYS A 55 20.02 7.48 -18.05
C LYS A 55 19.18 8.56 -18.74
N SER A 56 18.08 8.18 -19.39
CA SER A 56 17.21 9.10 -20.12
C SER A 56 16.14 9.68 -19.19
N MET A 57 16.08 11.01 -19.11
CA MET A 57 15.06 11.73 -18.34
C MET A 57 13.98 12.26 -19.27
N VAL A 58 12.71 12.08 -18.90
CA VAL A 58 11.55 12.59 -19.65
C VAL A 58 10.72 13.47 -18.72
N HIS A 59 10.43 14.70 -19.14
CA HIS A 59 9.55 15.61 -18.41
C HIS A 59 8.10 15.41 -18.85
N VAL A 60 7.25 14.93 -17.95
CA VAL A 60 5.84 14.61 -18.23
C VAL A 60 4.91 15.59 -17.53
N ARG A 61 3.78 15.93 -18.18
CA ARG A 61 2.71 16.73 -17.58
C ARG A 61 1.57 15.80 -17.16
N PHE A 62 1.09 15.99 -15.94
CA PHE A 62 -0.06 15.29 -15.39
C PHE A 62 -1.10 16.32 -14.95
N ASP A 63 -2.37 15.94 -14.93
CA ASP A 63 -3.42 16.74 -14.31
C ASP A 63 -3.26 16.78 -12.78
N GLU A 64 -3.86 17.79 -12.15
CA GLU A 64 -3.73 18.04 -10.71
C GLU A 64 -4.17 16.83 -9.86
N ARG A 65 -5.25 16.15 -10.24
CA ARG A 65 -5.79 15.02 -9.49
C ARG A 65 -4.83 13.84 -9.53
N THR A 66 -4.23 13.57 -10.68
CA THR A 66 -3.23 12.52 -10.84
C THR A 66 -1.98 12.80 -10.01
N VAL A 67 -1.45 14.03 -10.06
CA VAL A 67 -0.29 14.42 -9.24
C VAL A 67 -0.57 14.25 -7.74
N ARG A 68 -1.74 14.68 -7.28
CA ARG A 68 -2.15 14.54 -5.88
C ARG A 68 -2.18 13.07 -5.43
N THR A 69 -2.71 12.19 -6.29
CA THR A 69 -2.79 10.75 -6.02
C THR A 69 -1.39 10.13 -5.96
N MET A 70 -0.51 10.49 -6.88
CA MET A 70 0.88 10.01 -6.91
C MET A 70 1.67 10.45 -5.66
N ASN A 71 1.46 11.69 -5.21
CA ASN A 71 2.08 12.19 -3.99
C ASN A 71 1.59 11.44 -2.74
N GLN A 72 0.28 11.16 -2.64
CA GLN A 72 -0.27 10.35 -1.56
C GLN A 72 0.29 8.92 -1.57
N PHE A 73 0.41 8.32 -2.75
CA PHE A 73 1.04 7.00 -2.90
C PHE A 73 2.50 7.00 -2.44
N LYS A 74 3.28 8.01 -2.85
CA LYS A 74 4.67 8.21 -2.38
C LYS A 74 4.73 8.32 -0.86
N MET A 75 3.85 9.11 -0.25
CA MET A 75 3.80 9.25 1.22
C MET A 75 3.45 7.95 1.94
N ALA A 76 2.55 7.14 1.36
CA ALA A 76 2.11 5.88 1.97
C ALA A 76 3.14 4.74 1.84
N THR A 77 3.98 4.76 0.80
CA THR A 77 4.84 3.62 0.43
C THR A 77 6.34 3.93 0.41
N SER A 78 6.71 5.21 0.50
CA SER A 78 8.08 5.70 0.29
C SER A 78 8.64 5.42 -1.11
N VAL A 79 7.82 4.98 -2.06
CA VAL A 79 8.21 4.81 -3.46
C VAL A 79 8.33 6.16 -4.14
N ASP A 80 9.43 6.39 -4.85
CA ASP A 80 9.59 7.62 -5.62
C ASP A 80 8.66 7.68 -6.84
N VAL A 81 8.14 8.88 -7.10
CA VAL A 81 7.22 9.15 -8.21
C VAL A 81 7.85 8.80 -9.56
N SER A 82 9.14 9.10 -9.76
CA SER A 82 9.83 8.77 -11.02
C SER A 82 9.88 7.26 -11.26
N LYS A 83 10.15 6.47 -10.20
CA LYS A 83 10.14 5.01 -10.25
C LYS A 83 8.74 4.48 -10.57
N LEU A 84 7.70 5.01 -9.92
CA LEU A 84 6.31 4.64 -10.18
C LEU A 84 5.95 4.87 -11.66
N VAL A 85 6.28 6.04 -12.21
CA VAL A 85 5.97 6.38 -13.60
C VAL A 85 6.74 5.48 -14.56
N ALA A 86 8.04 5.26 -14.32
CA ALA A 86 8.86 4.38 -15.16
C ALA A 86 8.32 2.95 -15.17
N PHE A 87 7.94 2.42 -14.01
CA PHE A 87 7.29 1.11 -13.90
C PHE A 87 5.96 1.08 -14.66
N ALA A 88 5.09 2.07 -14.46
CA ALA A 88 3.77 2.12 -15.08
C ALA A 88 3.85 2.14 -16.61
N VAL A 89 4.77 2.94 -17.17
CA VAL A 89 4.98 3.00 -18.63
C VAL A 89 5.50 1.68 -19.16
N LYS A 90 6.51 1.07 -18.51
CA LYS A 90 7.02 -0.24 -18.95
C LYS A 90 5.94 -1.33 -18.87
N ASN A 91 5.21 -1.38 -17.77
CA ASN A 91 4.12 -2.33 -17.60
C ASN A 91 3.02 -2.14 -18.66
N LEU A 92 2.70 -0.89 -19.03
CA LEU A 92 1.75 -0.60 -20.12
C LEU A 92 2.27 -1.15 -21.46
N LEU A 93 3.54 -0.89 -21.81
CA LEU A 93 4.15 -1.38 -23.04
C LEU A 93 4.24 -2.91 -23.11
N ASP A 94 4.44 -3.57 -21.96
CA ASP A 94 4.56 -5.02 -21.89
C ASP A 94 3.19 -5.73 -21.92
N THR A 95 2.17 -5.15 -21.30
CA THR A 95 0.82 -5.73 -21.21
C THR A 95 -0.06 -5.44 -22.42
N GLN A 96 0.23 -4.37 -23.19
CA GLN A 96 -0.55 -3.98 -24.36
C GLN A 96 0.20 -4.29 -25.66
N PRO A 97 0.00 -5.48 -26.27
CA PRO A 97 0.70 -5.87 -27.49
C PRO A 97 0.36 -4.98 -28.69
N GLU A 98 -0.80 -4.33 -28.68
CA GLU A 98 -1.22 -3.39 -29.72
C GLU A 98 -0.18 -2.26 -29.93
N ILE A 99 0.41 -1.75 -28.86
CA ILE A 99 1.44 -0.71 -28.95
C ILE A 99 2.64 -1.21 -29.75
N LYS A 100 3.08 -2.45 -29.51
CA LYS A 100 4.18 -3.09 -30.26
C LYS A 100 3.82 -3.27 -31.73
N THR A 101 2.57 -3.64 -32.03
CA THR A 101 2.07 -3.76 -33.41
C THR A 101 2.07 -2.41 -34.14
N ILE A 102 1.59 -1.33 -33.49
CA ILE A 102 1.60 0.02 -34.05
C ILE A 102 3.04 0.45 -34.39
N ILE A 103 3.98 0.26 -33.47
CA ILE A 103 5.40 0.57 -33.69
C ILE A 103 5.95 -0.26 -34.87
N LYS A 104 5.64 -1.56 -34.92
CA LYS A 104 6.11 -2.44 -36.01
C LYS A 104 5.59 -1.98 -37.37
N HIS A 105 4.30 -1.67 -37.48
CA HIS A 105 3.73 -1.13 -38.71
C HIS A 105 4.36 0.20 -39.10
N PHE A 106 4.66 1.07 -38.14
CA PHE A 106 5.34 2.33 -38.43
C PHE A 106 6.74 2.12 -39.00
N ILE A 107 7.54 1.22 -38.42
CA ILE A 107 8.91 0.90 -38.90
C ILE A 107 8.87 0.23 -40.28
N GLN A 108 7.92 -0.66 -40.53
CA GLN A 108 7.83 -1.36 -41.83
C GLN A 108 7.38 -0.45 -42.98
N ASN A 109 6.65 0.63 -42.68
CA ASN A 109 6.13 1.56 -43.68
C ASN A 109 6.99 2.81 -43.85
N ASN A 110 7.95 3.05 -42.93
CA ASN A 110 8.92 4.13 -43.05
C ASN A 110 10.30 3.47 -43.08
N ASP A 111 10.92 3.36 -44.26
CA ASP A 111 12.27 2.82 -44.46
C ASP A 111 13.29 3.60 -43.59
N LEU A 112 13.51 3.16 -42.36
CA LEU A 112 14.55 3.60 -41.43
C LEU A 112 15.63 2.54 -41.30
#